data_AF-A0A933GWG4-F1
#
_entry.id   AF-A0A933GWG4-F1
#
_cell.length_a   1.000
_cell.length_b   1.000
_cell.length_c   1.000
_cell.angle_alpha   90.00
_cell.angle_beta   90.00
_cell.angle_gamma   90.00
#
_symmetry.space_group_name_H-M   'P 1'
#
loop_
_entity.id
_entity.type
_entity.pdbx_description
1 polymer ?
#
loop_
_entity_poly.entity_id
_entity_poly.type
_entity_poly.pdbx_seq_one_letter_code
_entity_poly.pdbx_strand_id
1 'polypeptide(L)'
;MSASRVLAVLLAVFALHAGLVPGQELGVEEEVRRHLGTLASPDPEIRDAAEDSLVSLGDAAARSLPPAVEAADPEIEWRLERVRRRIRLALGRDLLDLVHGLLDDFEERPFRGRIERLALLVRVAGEASLPTLEAVAANDPHAEVRRRARRMAGELDLGIRVREAQPLLAAGDYAGAVRRVEMSLSIDPEAPLVHYQIACYLSLAGRVDDGIAALERACALGFTNFYHMEEDPELARLRADPRFEELRARYEEGPP
;
A
#
# COMPACT_ATOMS: atom_id res chain seq x y z
N MET A 1 4.68 2.46 43.28
CA MET A 1 3.89 1.55 42.41
C MET A 1 4.69 0.28 42.23
N SER A 2 4.12 -0.91 42.51
CA SER A 2 4.88 -2.17 42.41
C SER A 2 5.19 -2.50 40.95
N ALA A 3 6.35 -3.09 40.69
CA ALA A 3 6.81 -3.48 39.34
C ALA A 3 5.78 -4.32 38.56
N SER A 4 4.94 -5.09 39.26
CA SER A 4 3.86 -5.89 38.68
C SER A 4 2.76 -5.05 37.99
N ARG A 5 2.45 -3.86 38.51
CA ARG A 5 1.46 -2.97 37.89
C ARG A 5 1.96 -2.30 36.62
N VAL A 6 3.26 -2.00 36.54
CA VAL A 6 3.88 -1.42 35.35
C VAL A 6 3.97 -2.44 34.22
N LEU A 7 4.30 -3.70 34.54
CA LEU A 7 4.34 -4.80 33.57
C LEU A 7 2.95 -5.13 33.00
N ALA A 8 1.92 -5.12 33.84
CA ALA A 8 0.53 -5.36 33.41
C ALA A 8 0.01 -4.27 32.46
N VAL A 9 0.36 -3.00 32.72
CA VAL A 9 -0.02 -1.88 31.85
C VAL A 9 0.74 -1.94 30.51
N LEU A 10 2.02 -2.30 30.51
CA LEU A 10 2.80 -2.46 29.27
C LEU A 10 2.29 -3.61 28.41
N LEU A 11 1.91 -4.76 29.01
CA LEU A 11 1.29 -5.87 28.29
C LEU A 11 -0.09 -5.49 27.71
N ALA A 12 -0.90 -4.74 28.45
CA ALA A 12 -2.20 -4.28 27.97
C ALA A 12 -2.09 -3.27 26.82
N VAL A 13 -1.10 -2.38 26.85
CA VAL A 13 -0.83 -1.42 25.76
C VAL A 13 -0.29 -2.14 24.51
N PHE A 14 0.52 -3.19 24.69
CA PHE A 14 1.00 -4.03 23.59
C PHE A 14 -0.14 -4.85 22.95
N ALA A 15 -1.04 -5.40 23.77
CA ALA A 15 -2.23 -6.11 23.30
C ALA A 15 -3.20 -5.20 22.53
N LEU A 16 -3.32 -3.92 22.91
CA LEU A 16 -4.16 -2.94 22.21
C LEU A 16 -3.58 -2.54 20.83
N HIS A 17 -2.26 -2.45 20.69
CA HIS A 17 -1.61 -2.19 19.41
C HIS A 17 -1.58 -3.42 18.50
N ALA A 18 -1.66 -4.63 19.05
CA ALA A 18 -1.71 -5.89 18.31
C ALA A 18 -3.15 -6.39 18.03
N GLY A 19 -4.19 -5.69 18.49
CA GLY A 19 -5.59 -6.09 18.30
C GLY A 19 -6.01 -7.35 19.07
N LEU A 20 -5.29 -7.74 20.13
CA LEU A 20 -5.47 -9.02 20.82
C LEU A 20 -6.31 -8.87 22.09
N VAL A 21 -7.60 -9.24 22.01
CA VAL A 21 -8.45 -9.50 23.19
C VAL A 21 -8.24 -10.96 23.64
N PRO A 22 -7.79 -11.23 24.88
CA PRO A 22 -7.62 -12.59 25.38
C PRO A 22 -8.96 -13.33 25.36
N GLY A 23 -9.09 -14.36 24.53
CA GLY A 23 -10.34 -15.10 24.28
C GLY A 23 -10.80 -15.08 22.82
N GLN A 24 -10.38 -14.11 22.01
CA GLN A 24 -10.59 -14.16 20.55
C GLN A 24 -9.63 -15.11 19.85
N GLU A 25 -8.39 -15.28 20.34
CA GLU A 25 -7.42 -16.22 19.78
C GLU A 25 -7.92 -17.68 19.81
N LEU A 26 -8.58 -18.10 20.91
CA LEU A 26 -9.18 -19.44 21.02
C LEU A 26 -10.31 -19.65 20.02
N GLY A 27 -11.08 -18.60 19.69
CA GLY A 27 -12.12 -18.64 18.67
C GLY A 27 -11.54 -18.75 17.26
N VAL A 28 -10.44 -18.03 16.98
CA VAL A 28 -9.77 -18.07 15.68
C VAL A 28 -9.08 -19.41 15.45
N GLU A 29 -8.42 -20.00 16.44
CA GLU A 29 -7.83 -21.33 16.30
C GLU A 29 -8.88 -22.41 16.01
N GLU A 30 -10.04 -22.33 16.66
CA GLU A 30 -11.17 -23.22 16.37
C GLU A 30 -11.70 -23.03 14.95
N GLU A 31 -11.80 -21.79 14.51
CA GLU A 31 -12.26 -21.45 13.17
C GLU A 31 -11.28 -21.91 12.08
N VAL A 32 -9.98 -21.73 12.30
CA VAL A 32 -8.92 -22.27 11.44
C VAL A 32 -9.03 -23.78 11.36
N ARG A 33 -9.16 -24.48 12.50
CA ARG A 33 -9.29 -25.95 12.52
C ARG A 33 -10.51 -26.45 11.75
N ARG A 34 -11.64 -25.76 11.91
CA ARG A 34 -12.89 -26.04 11.18
C ARG A 34 -12.67 -25.93 9.67
N HIS A 35 -12.03 -24.86 9.21
CA HIS A 35 -11.78 -24.66 7.77
C HIS A 35 -10.71 -25.61 7.21
N LEU A 36 -9.68 -25.94 7.99
CA LEU A 36 -8.70 -26.98 7.62
C LEU A 36 -9.37 -28.33 7.36
N GLY A 37 -10.33 -28.72 8.20
CA GLY A 37 -11.12 -29.95 8.00
C GLY A 37 -11.95 -29.95 6.71
N THR A 38 -12.25 -28.77 6.14
CA THR A 38 -13.03 -28.62 4.90
C THR A 38 -12.18 -28.48 3.64
N LEU A 39 -10.86 -28.25 3.76
CA LEU A 39 -9.94 -28.19 2.61
C LEU A 39 -9.82 -29.53 1.87
N ALA A 40 -10.22 -30.64 2.49
CA ALA A 40 -10.25 -31.97 1.89
C ALA A 40 -11.64 -32.37 1.34
N SER A 41 -12.63 -31.45 1.33
CA SER A 41 -13.97 -31.74 0.81
C SER A 41 -13.91 -32.21 -0.64
N PRO A 42 -14.71 -33.19 -1.10
CA PRO A 42 -14.77 -33.54 -2.51
C PRO A 42 -15.37 -32.44 -3.39
N ASP A 43 -16.17 -31.54 -2.80
CA ASP A 43 -16.82 -30.41 -3.48
C ASP A 43 -15.85 -29.22 -3.65
N PRO A 44 -15.52 -28.80 -4.89
CA PRO A 44 -14.63 -27.66 -5.13
C PRO A 44 -15.13 -26.34 -4.53
N GLU A 45 -16.44 -26.08 -4.54
CA GLU A 45 -16.99 -24.83 -4.04
C GLU A 45 -16.79 -24.71 -2.52
N ILE A 46 -16.92 -25.83 -1.80
CA ILE A 46 -16.69 -25.91 -0.36
C ILE A 46 -15.21 -25.67 -0.05
N ARG A 47 -14.29 -26.27 -0.83
CA ARG A 47 -12.85 -26.06 -0.63
C ARG A 47 -12.45 -24.61 -0.89
N ASP A 48 -12.94 -24.00 -1.96
CA ASP A 48 -12.63 -22.61 -2.30
C ASP A 48 -13.19 -21.62 -1.26
N ALA A 49 -14.41 -21.87 -0.76
CA ALA A 49 -14.99 -21.07 0.34
C ALA A 49 -14.19 -21.20 1.65
N ALA A 50 -13.63 -22.38 1.93
CA ALA A 50 -12.75 -22.59 3.07
C ALA A 50 -11.44 -21.81 2.94
N GLU A 51 -10.83 -21.79 1.74
CA GLU A 51 -9.64 -20.96 1.48
C GLU A 51 -9.92 -19.48 1.72
N ASP A 52 -11.02 -18.96 1.20
CA ASP A 52 -11.36 -17.55 1.39
C ASP A 52 -11.60 -17.18 2.85
N SER A 53 -12.22 -18.10 3.60
CA SER A 53 -12.42 -17.91 5.03
C SER A 53 -11.10 -17.92 5.79
N LEU A 54 -10.15 -18.78 5.42
CA LEU A 54 -8.80 -18.76 6.01
C LEU A 54 -8.04 -17.48 5.66
N VAL A 55 -8.20 -16.97 4.43
CA VAL A 55 -7.55 -15.73 4.00
C VAL A 55 -8.15 -14.51 4.69
N SER A 56 -9.47 -14.48 4.93
CA SER A 56 -10.13 -13.38 5.64
C SER A 56 -9.74 -13.29 7.11
N LEU A 57 -9.32 -14.40 7.73
CA LEU A 57 -8.73 -14.45 9.07
C LEU A 57 -7.27 -13.90 9.12
N GLY A 58 -6.64 -13.70 7.96
CA GLY A 58 -5.36 -13.01 7.83
C GLY A 58 -4.22 -13.62 8.65
N ASP A 59 -3.44 -12.77 9.31
CA ASP A 59 -2.24 -13.19 10.05
C ASP A 59 -2.52 -14.19 11.17
N ALA A 60 -3.73 -14.15 11.75
CA ALA A 60 -4.11 -15.09 12.80
C ALA A 60 -4.26 -16.51 12.26
N ALA A 61 -4.79 -16.66 11.04
CA ALA A 61 -4.74 -17.94 10.33
C ALA A 61 -3.30 -18.31 9.97
N ALA A 62 -2.51 -17.39 9.41
CA ALA A 62 -1.13 -17.70 9.00
C ALA A 62 -0.25 -18.28 10.12
N ARG A 63 -0.43 -17.81 11.37
CA ARG A 63 0.26 -18.34 12.57
C ARG A 63 -0.18 -19.75 12.97
N SER A 64 -1.42 -20.12 12.65
CA SER A 64 -2.07 -21.35 13.12
C SER A 64 -2.13 -22.45 12.07
N LEU A 65 -1.88 -22.12 10.80
CA LEU A 65 -1.84 -23.09 9.71
C LEU A 65 -0.67 -24.08 9.91
N PRO A 66 -0.88 -25.39 9.64
CA PRO A 66 0.20 -26.38 9.70
C PRO A 66 1.18 -26.22 8.53
N PRO A 67 2.46 -26.61 8.68
CA PRO A 67 3.41 -26.67 7.58
C PRO A 67 2.87 -27.50 6.41
N ALA A 68 3.13 -27.07 5.18
CA ALA A 68 2.65 -27.78 3.98
C ALA A 68 3.16 -29.23 3.95
N VAL A 69 4.40 -29.46 4.39
CA VAL A 69 5.08 -30.77 4.46
C VAL A 69 4.40 -31.76 5.43
N GLU A 70 3.57 -31.29 6.37
CA GLU A 70 2.81 -32.16 7.27
C GLU A 70 1.49 -32.65 6.65
N ALA A 71 1.09 -32.12 5.49
CA ALA A 71 -0.08 -32.61 4.77
C ALA A 71 0.25 -33.92 4.05
N ALA A 72 -0.51 -34.98 4.32
CA ALA A 72 -0.35 -36.28 3.66
C ALA A 72 -0.88 -36.31 2.22
N ASP A 73 -1.66 -35.29 1.82
CA ASP A 73 -2.31 -35.17 0.52
C ASP A 73 -1.71 -33.99 -0.27
N PRO A 74 -1.15 -34.22 -1.48
CA PRO A 74 -0.59 -33.16 -2.33
C PRO A 74 -1.56 -32.02 -2.69
N GLU A 75 -2.87 -32.30 -2.79
CA GLU A 75 -3.87 -31.25 -3.04
C GLU A 75 -3.98 -30.33 -1.82
N ILE A 76 -4.02 -30.90 -0.61
CA ILE A 76 -4.08 -30.12 0.63
C ILE A 76 -2.79 -29.32 0.81
N GLU A 77 -1.63 -29.91 0.53
CA GLU A 77 -0.33 -29.23 0.55
C GLU A 77 -0.35 -27.98 -0.35
N TRP A 78 -0.78 -28.15 -1.61
CA TRP A 78 -0.88 -27.05 -2.57
C TRP A 78 -1.85 -25.95 -2.11
N ARG A 79 -3.02 -26.31 -1.57
CA ARG A 79 -4.01 -25.34 -1.06
C ARG A 79 -3.51 -24.56 0.15
N LEU A 80 -2.81 -25.23 1.07
CA LEU A 80 -2.22 -24.57 2.23
C LEU A 80 -1.19 -23.53 1.79
N GLU A 81 -0.33 -23.87 0.83
CA GLU A 81 0.64 -22.90 0.30
C GLU A 81 -0.04 -21.75 -0.45
N ARG A 82 -1.08 -22.04 -1.23
CA ARG A 82 -1.91 -21.01 -1.89
C ARG A 82 -2.54 -20.06 -0.87
N VAL A 83 -3.16 -20.56 0.20
CA VAL A 83 -3.74 -19.74 1.29
C VAL A 83 -2.67 -18.88 1.96
N ARG A 84 -1.50 -19.45 2.29
CA ARG A 84 -0.38 -18.70 2.88
C ARG A 84 0.08 -17.57 1.99
N ARG A 85 0.25 -17.83 0.69
CA ARG A 85 0.63 -16.81 -0.28
C ARG A 85 -0.42 -15.71 -0.36
N ARG A 86 -1.71 -16.08 -0.41
CA ARG A 86 -2.81 -15.11 -0.45
C ARG A 86 -2.84 -14.22 0.79
N ILE A 87 -2.61 -14.77 1.98
CA ILE A 87 -2.50 -13.96 3.21
C ILE A 87 -1.30 -13.01 3.13
N ARG A 88 -0.11 -13.54 2.80
CA ARG A 88 1.14 -12.75 2.75
C ARG A 88 1.11 -11.62 1.72
N LEU A 89 0.46 -11.85 0.58
CA LEU A 89 0.32 -10.88 -0.51
C LEU A 89 -1.02 -10.13 -0.47
N ALA A 90 -1.82 -10.28 0.59
CA ALA A 90 -3.15 -9.67 0.72
C ALA A 90 -4.05 -9.86 -0.53
N LEU A 91 -4.04 -11.07 -1.12
CA LEU A 91 -4.80 -11.40 -2.32
C LEU A 91 -6.25 -11.72 -1.98
N GLY A 92 -7.09 -10.70 -2.06
CA GLY A 92 -8.54 -10.84 -2.00
C GLY A 92 -9.11 -11.66 -3.16
N ARG A 93 -10.33 -12.18 -2.99
CA ARG A 93 -11.04 -12.98 -4.01
C ARG A 93 -11.15 -12.25 -5.34
N ASP A 94 -11.65 -11.01 -5.33
CA ASP A 94 -11.87 -10.21 -6.55
C ASP A 94 -10.57 -9.98 -7.35
N LEU A 95 -9.43 -9.88 -6.65
CA LEU A 95 -8.13 -9.70 -7.30
C LEU A 95 -7.67 -10.99 -7.99
N LEU A 96 -7.96 -12.16 -7.42
CA LEU A 96 -7.57 -13.45 -8.00
C LEU A 96 -8.27 -13.72 -9.33
N ASP A 97 -9.56 -13.45 -9.39
CA ASP A 97 -10.36 -13.59 -10.60
C ASP A 97 -9.84 -12.68 -11.72
N LEU A 98 -9.24 -11.55 -11.34
CA LEU A 98 -8.69 -10.60 -12.30
C LEU A 98 -7.29 -11.00 -12.79
N VAL A 99 -6.41 -11.46 -11.89
CA VAL A 99 -4.98 -11.63 -12.20
C VAL A 99 -4.59 -13.05 -12.63
N HIS A 100 -5.48 -14.05 -12.53
CA HIS A 100 -5.32 -15.39 -13.11
C HIS A 100 -3.93 -16.03 -12.86
N GLY A 101 -3.47 -16.07 -11.60
CA GLY A 101 -2.19 -16.70 -11.25
C GLY A 101 -0.95 -15.85 -11.56
N LEU A 102 -1.12 -14.56 -11.88
CA LEU A 102 -0.02 -13.61 -12.12
C LEU A 102 1.06 -13.66 -11.05
N LEU A 103 0.68 -13.90 -9.80
CA LEU A 103 1.57 -13.86 -8.64
C LEU A 103 1.95 -15.25 -8.12
N ASP A 104 1.65 -16.32 -8.86
CA ASP A 104 1.88 -17.69 -8.38
C ASP A 104 3.36 -18.01 -8.15
N ASP A 105 4.24 -17.45 -8.98
CA ASP A 105 5.69 -17.62 -8.87
C ASP A 105 6.39 -16.36 -8.32
N PHE A 106 5.62 -15.41 -7.77
CA PHE A 106 6.13 -14.09 -7.37
C PHE A 106 7.34 -14.20 -6.43
N GLU A 107 7.27 -15.11 -5.47
CA GLU A 107 8.27 -15.22 -4.40
C GLU A 107 9.53 -15.97 -4.83
N GLU A 108 9.42 -16.80 -5.86
CA GLU A 108 10.56 -17.53 -6.43
C GLU A 108 11.36 -16.63 -7.39
N ARG A 109 10.76 -15.51 -7.83
CA ARG A 109 11.38 -14.60 -8.78
C ARG A 109 12.50 -13.77 -8.14
N PRO A 110 13.58 -13.51 -8.91
CA PRO A 110 14.59 -12.53 -8.52
C PRO A 110 14.00 -11.12 -8.57
N PHE A 111 14.75 -10.16 -8.01
CA PHE A 111 14.40 -8.73 -7.96
C PHE A 111 13.63 -8.23 -9.19
N ARG A 112 14.22 -8.35 -10.39
CA ARG A 112 13.62 -7.83 -11.64
C ARG A 112 12.28 -8.50 -11.96
N GLY A 113 12.20 -9.81 -11.79
CA GLY A 113 10.98 -10.56 -12.04
C GLY A 113 9.84 -10.16 -11.10
N ARG A 114 10.15 -9.84 -9.84
CA ARG A 114 9.16 -9.31 -8.88
C ARG A 114 8.63 -7.95 -9.34
N ILE A 115 9.51 -7.01 -9.70
CA ILE A 115 9.11 -5.69 -10.19
C ILE A 115 8.23 -5.80 -11.44
N GLU A 116 8.56 -6.68 -12.38
CA GLU A 116 7.75 -6.93 -13.58
C GLU A 116 6.35 -7.44 -13.24
N ARG A 117 6.22 -8.33 -12.25
CA ARG A 117 4.92 -8.80 -11.77
C ARG A 117 4.11 -7.69 -11.09
N LEU A 118 4.73 -6.86 -10.24
CA LEU A 118 4.03 -5.73 -9.60
C LEU A 118 3.56 -4.71 -10.64
N ALA A 119 4.40 -4.37 -11.62
CA ALA A 119 4.02 -3.47 -12.70
C ALA A 119 2.83 -4.01 -13.52
N LEU A 120 2.85 -5.31 -13.81
CA LEU A 120 1.74 -5.96 -14.49
C LEU A 120 0.47 -5.99 -13.62
N LEU A 121 0.62 -6.22 -12.32
CA LEU A 121 -0.46 -6.19 -11.35
C LEU A 121 -1.15 -4.82 -11.34
N VAL A 122 -0.39 -3.73 -11.24
CA VAL A 122 -0.92 -2.36 -11.30
C VAL A 122 -1.64 -2.10 -12.61
N ARG A 123 -1.07 -2.54 -13.74
CA ARG A 123 -1.68 -2.35 -15.06
C ARG A 123 -3.03 -3.06 -15.20
N VAL A 124 -3.17 -4.25 -14.61
CA VAL A 124 -4.36 -5.10 -14.76
C VAL A 124 -5.41 -4.76 -13.71
N ALA A 125 -5.00 -4.50 -12.47
CA ALA A 125 -5.88 -4.35 -11.32
C ALA A 125 -6.04 -2.91 -10.81
N GLY A 126 -5.18 -1.98 -11.23
CA GLY A 126 -5.22 -0.58 -10.78
C GLY A 126 -5.26 -0.48 -9.26
N GLU A 127 -6.21 0.27 -8.74
CA GLU A 127 -6.40 0.51 -7.30
C GLU A 127 -6.68 -0.78 -6.50
N ALA A 128 -7.23 -1.83 -7.12
CA ALA A 128 -7.45 -3.10 -6.45
C ALA A 128 -6.13 -3.82 -6.08
N SER A 129 -4.99 -3.38 -6.64
CA SER A 129 -3.67 -3.87 -6.28
C SER A 129 -3.08 -3.26 -5.01
N LEU A 130 -3.69 -2.20 -4.46
CA LEU A 130 -3.15 -1.45 -3.32
C LEU A 130 -2.83 -2.33 -2.11
N PRO A 131 -3.73 -3.20 -1.61
CA PRO A 131 -3.44 -4.04 -0.46
C PRO A 131 -2.23 -4.96 -0.69
N THR A 132 -2.10 -5.50 -1.91
CA THR A 132 -0.96 -6.33 -2.28
C THR A 132 0.34 -5.54 -2.35
N LEU A 133 0.32 -4.32 -2.91
CA LEU A 133 1.51 -3.47 -2.95
C LEU A 133 1.96 -3.07 -1.54
N GLU A 134 1.03 -2.74 -0.64
CA GLU A 134 1.32 -2.43 0.76
C GLU A 134 1.89 -3.65 1.49
N ALA A 135 1.31 -4.83 1.29
CA ALA A 135 1.81 -6.07 1.87
C ALA A 135 3.24 -6.38 1.40
N VAL A 136 3.52 -6.20 0.11
CA VAL A 136 4.87 -6.35 -0.46
C VAL A 136 5.82 -5.26 0.07
N ALA A 137 5.36 -4.01 0.17
CA ALA A 137 6.13 -2.89 0.71
C ALA A 137 6.55 -3.10 2.17
N ALA A 138 5.71 -3.77 2.96
CA ALA A 138 5.99 -4.11 4.35
C ALA A 138 6.93 -5.32 4.48
N ASN A 139 6.70 -6.38 3.71
CA ASN A 139 7.21 -7.72 4.05
C ASN A 139 8.20 -8.33 3.05
N ASP A 140 8.35 -7.77 1.84
CA ASP A 140 9.24 -8.38 0.84
C ASP A 140 10.70 -8.45 1.35
N PRO A 141 11.42 -9.57 1.21
CA PRO A 141 12.80 -9.69 1.67
C PRO A 141 13.76 -8.67 1.03
N HIS A 142 13.51 -8.24 -0.22
CA HIS A 142 14.36 -7.29 -0.92
C HIS A 142 13.96 -5.85 -0.62
N ALA A 143 14.85 -5.08 0.02
CA ALA A 143 14.61 -3.67 0.35
C ALA A 143 14.26 -2.82 -0.87
N GLU A 144 14.84 -3.12 -2.03
CA GLU A 144 14.51 -2.44 -3.29
C GLU A 144 13.08 -2.76 -3.75
N VAL A 145 12.63 -4.01 -3.65
CA VAL A 145 11.24 -4.37 -3.99
C VAL A 145 10.28 -3.66 -3.06
N ARG A 146 10.57 -3.64 -1.75
CA ARG A 146 9.77 -2.90 -0.78
C ARG A 146 9.63 -1.43 -1.17
N ARG A 147 10.75 -0.78 -1.53
CA ARG A 147 10.74 0.63 -1.94
C ARG A 147 9.93 0.85 -3.23
N ARG A 148 10.06 -0.03 -4.22
CA ARG A 148 9.28 0.08 -5.47
C ARG A 148 7.79 -0.16 -5.24
N ALA A 149 7.42 -1.18 -4.48
CA ALA A 149 6.03 -1.46 -4.13
C ALA A 149 5.40 -0.28 -3.38
N ARG A 150 6.13 0.31 -2.41
CA ARG A 150 5.71 1.51 -1.69
C ARG A 150 5.44 2.68 -2.62
N ARG A 151 6.37 2.98 -3.55
CA ARG A 151 6.20 4.07 -4.52
C ARG A 151 4.98 3.85 -5.42
N MET A 152 4.81 2.62 -5.93
CA MET A 152 3.64 2.26 -6.74
C MET A 152 2.33 2.39 -5.96
N ALA A 153 2.32 1.99 -4.68
CA ALA A 153 1.17 2.15 -3.81
C ALA A 153 0.85 3.63 -3.55
N GLY A 154 1.87 4.44 -3.24
CA GLY A 154 1.71 5.87 -3.02
C GLY A 154 1.19 6.62 -4.26
N GLU A 155 1.67 6.25 -5.45
CA GLU A 155 1.18 6.82 -6.73
C GLU A 155 -0.29 6.47 -7.00
N LEU A 156 -0.71 5.23 -6.73
CA LEU A 156 -2.11 4.82 -6.86
C LEU A 156 -3.01 5.49 -5.83
N ASP A 157 -2.60 5.53 -4.55
CA ASP A 157 -3.35 6.20 -3.49
C ASP A 157 -3.49 7.70 -3.80
N LEU A 158 -2.43 8.37 -4.28
CA LEU A 158 -2.51 9.76 -4.69
C LEU A 158 -3.61 9.99 -5.74
N GLY A 159 -3.74 9.09 -6.72
CA GLY A 159 -4.83 9.15 -7.71
C GLY A 159 -6.23 9.10 -7.07
N ILE A 160 -6.41 8.28 -6.03
CA ILE A 160 -7.64 8.25 -5.22
C ILE A 160 -7.82 9.59 -4.49
N ARG A 161 -6.79 10.06 -3.78
CA ARG A 161 -6.85 11.30 -2.99
C ARG A 161 -7.12 12.53 -3.84
N VAL A 162 -6.57 12.60 -5.05
CA VAL A 162 -6.84 13.67 -6.02
C VAL A 162 -8.31 13.67 -6.41
N ARG A 163 -8.90 12.51 -6.72
CA ARG A 163 -10.34 12.42 -7.03
C ARG A 163 -11.21 12.84 -5.84
N GLU A 164 -10.81 12.43 -4.65
CA GLU A 164 -11.49 12.83 -3.41
C GLU A 164 -11.35 14.33 -3.09
N ALA A 165 -10.27 14.97 -3.54
CA ALA A 165 -10.02 16.39 -3.36
C ALA A 165 -10.82 17.28 -4.31
N GLN A 166 -11.26 16.76 -5.47
CA GLN A 166 -12.05 17.53 -6.46
C GLN A 166 -13.27 18.27 -5.89
N PRO A 167 -14.18 17.64 -5.12
CA PRO A 167 -15.30 18.37 -4.52
C PRO A 167 -14.86 19.46 -3.53
N LEU A 168 -13.70 19.31 -2.88
CA LEU A 168 -13.15 20.31 -1.96
C LEU A 168 -12.65 21.53 -2.73
N LEU A 169 -11.94 21.31 -3.84
CA LEU A 169 -11.50 22.38 -4.75
C LEU A 169 -12.69 23.16 -5.32
N ALA A 170 -13.74 22.45 -5.77
CA ALA A 170 -14.95 23.08 -6.29
C ALA A 170 -15.69 23.94 -5.24
N ALA A 171 -15.58 23.57 -3.96
CA ALA A 171 -16.12 24.33 -2.84
C ALA A 171 -15.17 25.46 -2.35
N GLY A 172 -13.99 25.61 -2.94
CA GLY A 172 -12.96 26.55 -2.50
C GLY A 172 -12.22 26.14 -1.22
N ASP A 173 -12.43 24.92 -0.72
CA ASP A 173 -11.69 24.37 0.43
C ASP A 173 -10.35 23.80 -0.01
N TYR A 174 -9.45 24.69 -0.43
CA TYR A 174 -8.09 24.30 -0.84
C TYR A 174 -7.30 23.67 0.31
N ALA A 175 -7.53 24.10 1.55
CA ALA A 175 -6.88 23.52 2.72
C ALA A 175 -7.31 22.06 2.93
N GLY A 176 -8.59 21.75 2.72
CA GLY A 176 -9.10 20.39 2.71
C GLY A 176 -8.53 19.55 1.58
N ALA A 177 -8.42 20.10 0.38
CA ALA A 177 -7.81 19.43 -0.76
C ALA A 177 -6.33 19.07 -0.50
N VAL A 178 -5.55 19.99 0.06
CA VAL A 178 -4.16 19.74 0.47
C VAL A 178 -4.09 18.62 1.52
N ARG A 179 -4.87 18.72 2.60
CA ARG A 179 -4.92 17.67 3.63
C ARG A 179 -5.28 16.30 3.06
N ARG A 180 -6.08 16.26 1.99
CA ARG A 180 -6.49 15.02 1.35
C ARG A 180 -5.33 14.33 0.64
N VAL A 181 -4.57 15.06 -0.17
CA VAL A 181 -3.43 14.49 -0.90
C VAL A 181 -2.22 14.23 0.00
N GLU A 182 -2.08 14.99 1.10
CA GLU A 182 -1.08 14.73 2.14
C GLU A 182 -1.23 13.34 2.79
N MET A 183 -2.43 12.74 2.78
CA MET A 183 -2.63 11.40 3.31
C MET A 183 -1.76 10.36 2.60
N SER A 184 -1.47 10.53 1.30
CA SER A 184 -0.62 9.59 0.56
C SER A 184 0.83 9.55 1.07
N LEU A 185 1.28 10.58 1.80
CA LEU A 185 2.59 10.60 2.44
C LEU A 185 2.71 9.58 3.59
N SER A 186 1.59 9.04 4.10
CA SER A 186 1.67 7.94 5.08
C SER A 186 2.14 6.63 4.44
N ILE A 187 1.94 6.48 3.13
CA ILE A 187 2.40 5.31 2.37
C ILE A 187 3.82 5.54 1.90
N ASP A 188 4.06 6.67 1.21
CA ASP A 188 5.38 7.05 0.71
C ASP A 188 5.72 8.49 1.12
N PRO A 189 6.46 8.68 2.25
CA PRO A 189 6.84 10.00 2.74
C PRO A 189 7.76 10.78 1.80
N GLU A 190 8.38 10.12 0.82
CA GLU A 190 9.31 10.71 -0.14
C GLU A 190 8.70 10.76 -1.55
N ALA A 191 7.37 10.65 -1.67
CA ALA A 191 6.68 10.69 -2.95
C ALA A 191 6.73 12.09 -3.59
N PRO A 192 7.50 12.29 -4.69
CA PRO A 192 7.66 13.61 -5.26
C PRO A 192 6.38 14.11 -5.93
N LEU A 193 5.55 13.20 -6.45
CA LEU A 193 4.25 13.51 -7.05
C LEU A 193 3.24 14.07 -6.03
N VAL A 194 3.31 13.63 -4.77
CA VAL A 194 2.42 14.14 -3.72
C VAL A 194 2.78 15.59 -3.40
N HIS A 195 4.08 15.89 -3.26
CA HIS A 195 4.55 17.26 -3.05
C HIS A 195 4.23 18.19 -4.23
N TYR A 196 4.34 17.69 -5.46
CA TYR A 196 3.91 18.42 -6.65
C TYR A 196 2.41 18.77 -6.59
N GLN A 197 1.56 17.78 -6.27
CA GLN A 197 0.12 18.00 -6.17
C GLN A 197 -0.25 19.00 -5.05
N ILE A 198 0.46 18.95 -3.92
CA ILE A 198 0.34 19.94 -2.84
C ILE A 198 0.69 21.34 -3.35
N ALA A 199 1.77 21.48 -4.12
CA ALA A 199 2.16 22.77 -4.72
C ALA A 199 1.07 23.32 -5.64
N CYS A 200 0.46 22.48 -6.48
CA CYS A 200 -0.66 22.86 -7.35
C CYS A 200 -1.84 23.40 -6.52
N TYR A 201 -2.25 22.71 -5.46
CA TYR A 201 -3.39 23.15 -4.65
C TYR A 201 -3.09 24.40 -3.82
N LEU A 202 -1.85 24.59 -3.35
CA LEU A 202 -1.42 25.81 -2.68
C LEU A 202 -1.36 27.01 -3.65
N SER A 203 -0.96 26.77 -4.90
CA SER A 203 -1.01 27.75 -5.98
C SER A 203 -2.44 28.20 -6.28
N LEU A 204 -3.38 27.26 -6.37
CA LEU A 204 -4.80 27.57 -6.55
C LEU A 204 -5.35 28.40 -5.37
N ALA A 205 -4.90 28.11 -4.14
CA ALA A 205 -5.23 28.84 -2.92
C ALA A 205 -4.59 30.23 -2.80
N GLY A 206 -3.67 30.60 -3.69
CA GLY A 206 -2.89 31.84 -3.59
C GLY A 206 -1.82 31.83 -2.51
N ARG A 207 -1.51 30.67 -1.91
CA ARG A 207 -0.44 30.49 -0.92
C ARG A 207 0.90 30.27 -1.62
N VAL A 208 1.40 31.32 -2.27
CA VAL A 208 2.57 31.25 -3.16
C VAL A 208 3.82 30.77 -2.44
N ASP A 209 4.13 31.29 -1.24
CA ASP A 209 5.32 30.90 -0.48
C ASP A 209 5.32 29.40 -0.13
N ASP A 210 4.20 28.89 0.39
CA ASP A 210 4.07 27.47 0.73
C ASP A 210 4.09 26.59 -0.52
N GLY A 211 3.47 27.06 -1.61
CA GLY A 211 3.47 26.36 -2.90
C GLY A 211 4.87 26.22 -3.49
N ILE A 212 5.69 27.28 -3.45
CA ILE A 212 7.09 27.22 -3.87
C ILE A 212 7.88 26.24 -3.03
N ALA A 213 7.70 26.24 -1.70
CA ALA A 213 8.38 25.30 -0.81
C ALA A 213 7.98 23.83 -1.10
N ALA A 214 6.70 23.59 -1.37
CA ALA A 214 6.22 22.26 -1.76
C ALA A 214 6.78 21.83 -3.14
N LEU A 215 6.84 22.75 -4.11
CA LEU A 215 7.41 22.47 -5.43
C LEU A 215 8.91 22.20 -5.35
N GLU A 216 9.65 22.97 -4.55
CA GLU A 216 11.07 22.72 -4.28
C GLU A 216 11.29 21.33 -3.68
N ARG A 217 10.42 20.92 -2.75
CA ARG A 217 10.46 19.57 -2.16
C ARG A 217 10.20 18.49 -3.21
N ALA A 218 9.24 18.70 -4.12
CA ALA A 218 8.98 17.79 -5.24
C ALA A 218 10.21 17.65 -6.15
N CYS A 219 10.85 18.76 -6.50
CA CYS A 219 12.08 18.78 -7.31
C CYS A 219 13.24 18.06 -6.60
N ALA A 220 13.45 18.33 -5.30
CA ALA A 220 14.50 17.67 -4.50
C ALA A 220 14.32 16.14 -4.44
N LEU A 221 13.08 15.66 -4.54
CA LEU A 221 12.72 14.25 -4.57
C LEU A 221 12.66 13.67 -6.00
N GLY A 222 13.04 14.46 -7.02
CA GLY A 222 13.23 14.01 -8.39
C GLY A 222 12.08 14.29 -9.36
N PHE A 223 11.06 15.06 -8.98
CA PHE A 223 10.06 15.55 -9.94
C PHE A 223 10.56 16.83 -10.60
N THR A 224 11.36 16.68 -11.66
CA THR A 224 12.04 17.78 -12.38
C THR A 224 11.56 17.95 -13.82
N ASN A 225 10.34 17.50 -14.12
CA ASN A 225 9.74 17.69 -15.44
C ASN A 225 9.22 19.13 -15.61
N PHE A 226 10.12 20.10 -15.80
CA PHE A 226 9.76 21.51 -15.94
C PHE A 226 8.89 21.78 -17.18
N TYR A 227 9.02 20.99 -18.25
CA TYR A 227 8.11 21.06 -19.39
C TYR A 227 6.65 20.87 -18.97
N HIS A 228 6.37 19.90 -18.10
CA HIS A 228 5.03 19.71 -17.55
C HIS A 228 4.61 20.87 -16.62
N MET A 229 5.52 21.32 -15.75
CA MET A 229 5.23 22.40 -14.80
C MET A 229 4.88 23.72 -15.48
N GLU A 230 5.56 24.03 -16.60
CA GLU A 230 5.34 25.25 -17.40
C GLU A 230 3.95 25.33 -18.01
N GLU A 231 3.41 24.18 -18.41
CA GLU A 231 2.09 24.07 -19.03
C GLU A 231 0.96 23.91 -18.00
N ASP A 232 1.27 23.56 -16.75
CA ASP A 232 0.26 23.33 -15.72
C ASP A 232 -0.49 24.63 -15.34
N PRO A 233 -1.81 24.72 -15.58
CA PRO A 233 -2.61 25.88 -15.21
C PRO A 233 -2.78 26.04 -13.69
N GLU A 234 -2.74 24.94 -12.92
CA GLU A 234 -2.84 24.98 -11.45
C GLU A 234 -1.62 25.70 -10.85
N LEU A 235 -0.47 25.66 -11.54
CA LEU A 235 0.76 26.34 -11.14
C LEU A 235 0.88 27.80 -11.59
N ALA A 236 -0.14 28.38 -12.24
CA ALA A 236 -0.05 29.72 -12.83
C ALA A 236 0.47 30.80 -11.86
N ARG A 237 0.11 30.73 -10.56
CA ARG A 237 0.60 31.68 -9.56
C ARG A 237 2.04 31.44 -9.14
N LEU A 238 2.48 30.18 -9.06
CA LEU A 238 3.88 29.86 -8.76
C LEU A 238 4.78 30.21 -9.94
N ARG A 239 4.34 29.96 -11.18
CA ARG A 239 5.08 30.33 -12.39
C ARG A 239 5.31 31.83 -12.54
N ALA A 240 4.42 32.65 -11.98
CA ALA A 240 4.59 34.11 -11.96
C ALA A 240 5.60 34.58 -10.88
N ASP A 241 5.98 33.72 -9.94
CA ASP A 241 6.94 34.03 -8.90
C ASP A 241 8.39 33.81 -9.41
N PRO A 242 9.32 34.77 -9.21
CA PRO A 242 10.70 34.62 -9.67
C PRO A 242 11.42 33.36 -9.17
N ARG A 243 11.04 32.85 -7.99
CA ARG A 243 11.62 31.63 -7.41
C ARG A 243 11.34 30.39 -8.24
N PHE A 244 10.30 30.39 -9.09
CA PHE A 244 10.06 29.28 -10.00
C PHE A 244 11.20 29.12 -11.02
N GLU A 245 11.69 30.22 -11.59
CA GLU A 245 12.83 30.21 -12.51
C GLU A 245 14.13 29.85 -11.79
N GLU A 246 14.29 30.25 -10.52
CA GLU A 246 15.42 29.82 -9.70
C GLU A 246 15.42 28.30 -9.46
N LEU A 247 14.24 27.72 -9.19
CA LEU A 247 14.08 26.26 -9.07
C LEU A 247 14.38 25.57 -10.39
N ARG A 248 13.87 26.09 -11.50
CA ARG A 248 14.15 25.57 -12.84
C ARG A 248 15.65 25.55 -13.12
N ALA A 249 16.31 26.69 -13.02
CA ALA A 249 17.76 26.79 -13.27
C ALA A 249 18.56 25.81 -12.39
N ARG A 250 18.15 25.63 -11.13
CA ARG A 250 18.83 24.72 -10.19
C ARG A 250 18.72 23.24 -10.58
N TYR A 251 17.58 22.81 -11.14
CA TYR A 251 17.29 21.40 -11.37
C TYR A 251 17.31 20.97 -12.85
N GLU A 252 17.33 21.92 -13.80
CA GLU A 252 17.43 21.67 -15.25
C GLU A 252 18.88 21.33 -15.68
N GLU A 253 19.88 21.80 -14.94
CA GLU A 253 21.30 21.43 -15.13
C GLU A 253 21.66 20.03 -14.59
N GLY A 254 20.67 19.31 -14.04
CA GLY A 254 20.85 18.06 -13.28
C GLY A 254 21.15 18.35 -11.80
N PRO A 255 20.94 17.38 -10.90
CA PRO A 255 21.24 17.59 -9.48
C PRO A 255 22.75 17.84 -9.29
N PRO A 256 23.17 18.67 -8.32
CA PRO A 256 24.56 18.67 -7.85
C PRO A 256 24.99 17.30 -7.30
#